data_AF-A0A0D0LFD0-F1
#
_entry.id   AF-A0A0D0LFD0-F1
#
_cell.length_a   1.000
_cell.length_b   1.000
_cell.length_c   1.000
_cell.angle_alpha   90.00
_cell.angle_beta   90.00
_cell.angle_gamma   90.00
#
_symmetry.space_group_name_H-M   'P 1'
#
loop_
_entity.id
_entity.type
_entity.pdbx_description
1 polymer ?
#
loop_
_entity_poly.entity_id
_entity_poly.type
_entity_poly.pdbx_seq_one_letter_code
_entity_poly.pdbx_strand_id
1 'polypeptide(L)'
;MTDFTTTPPSSSNTPDRTPRRVRHDLRFRQLTVKTVQRVTPHLIRVVLTGDDLAGFTSPGFDDHAKIFFPEAATGKLTLPT
;
A
#
# COMPACT_ATOMS: atom_id res chain seq x y z
N MET A 1 -35.78 45.73 -24.27
CA MET A 1 -35.54 45.31 -22.88
C MET A 1 -35.11 43.85 -22.99
N THR A 2 -33.80 43.61 -23.07
CA THR A 2 -33.24 42.28 -23.39
C THR A 2 -32.93 41.56 -22.09
N ASP A 3 -33.60 40.43 -21.88
CA ASP A 3 -33.47 39.60 -20.69
C ASP A 3 -32.13 38.84 -20.70
N PHE A 4 -31.31 39.09 -19.68
CA PHE A 4 -30.09 38.33 -19.42
C PHE A 4 -30.44 37.06 -18.67
N THR A 5 -30.68 35.97 -19.40
CA THR A 5 -30.80 34.63 -18.80
C THR A 5 -29.42 34.20 -18.30
N THR A 6 -29.18 34.35 -16.98
CA THR A 6 -27.97 33.85 -16.33
C THR A 6 -27.98 32.32 -16.31
N THR A 7 -27.15 31.69 -17.13
CA THR A 7 -26.84 30.26 -17.03
C THR A 7 -26.06 30.01 -15.73
N PRO A 8 -26.50 29.08 -14.85
CA PRO A 8 -25.75 28.75 -13.64
C PRO A 8 -24.41 28.08 -14.00
N PRO A 9 -23.33 28.32 -13.24
CA PRO A 9 -22.04 27.70 -13.51
C PRO A 9 -22.14 26.19 -13.32
N SER A 10 -21.71 25.42 -14.32
CA SER A 10 -21.56 23.98 -14.22
C SER A 10 -20.48 23.64 -13.20
N SER A 11 -20.82 22.90 -12.15
CA SER A 11 -19.85 22.40 -11.17
C SER A 11 -18.83 21.49 -11.86
N SER A 12 -17.59 21.93 -11.96
CA SER A 12 -16.48 21.09 -12.45
C SER A 12 -16.19 19.98 -11.43
N ASN A 13 -16.48 18.74 -11.81
CA ASN A 13 -16.24 17.56 -10.98
C ASN A 13 -14.78 17.10 -11.08
N THR A 14 -13.84 17.99 -10.74
CA THR A 14 -12.40 17.64 -10.74
C THR A 14 -12.08 16.91 -9.43
N PRO A 15 -11.54 15.68 -9.46
CA PRO A 15 -11.20 14.96 -8.25
C PRO A 15 -10.09 15.67 -7.48
N ASP A 16 -10.27 15.77 -6.17
CA ASP A 16 -9.27 16.30 -5.24
C ASP A 16 -8.03 15.40 -5.24
N ARG A 17 -6.87 16.02 -5.52
CA ARG A 17 -5.56 15.36 -5.60
C ARG A 17 -4.60 15.87 -4.53
N THR A 18 -5.09 16.61 -3.54
CA THR A 18 -4.26 17.09 -2.44
C THR A 18 -3.68 15.89 -1.66
N PRO A 19 -2.36 15.87 -1.37
CA PRO A 19 -1.75 14.82 -0.57
C PRO A 19 -2.40 14.77 0.82
N ARG A 20 -2.82 13.58 1.23
CA ARG A 20 -3.42 13.34 2.55
C ARG A 20 -2.55 12.40 3.35
N ARG A 21 -2.32 12.74 4.61
CA ARG A 21 -1.66 11.82 5.54
C ARG A 21 -2.63 10.75 5.96
N VAL A 22 -2.33 9.50 5.61
CA VAL A 22 -3.10 8.33 6.05
C VAL A 22 -2.31 7.64 7.17
N ARG A 23 -2.98 7.27 8.27
CA ARG A 23 -2.41 6.41 9.30
C ARG A 23 -2.94 5.00 9.08
N HIS A 24 -2.03 4.08 8.78
CA HIS A 24 -2.36 2.65 8.71
C HIS A 24 -2.25 2.01 10.09
N ASP A 25 -3.04 0.96 10.30
CA ASP A 25 -2.91 0.13 11.50
C ASP A 25 -1.57 -0.62 11.48
N LEU A 26 -0.82 -0.50 12.58
CA LEU A 26 0.48 -1.15 12.73
C LEU A 26 0.27 -2.55 13.30
N ARG A 27 0.41 -3.54 12.42
CA ARG A 27 0.20 -4.95 12.77
C ARG A 27 1.37 -5.80 12.29
N PHE A 28 1.87 -6.67 13.16
CA PHE A 28 2.73 -7.78 12.75
C PHE A 28 1.89 -8.81 11.99
N ARG A 29 2.35 -9.20 10.80
CA ARG A 29 1.65 -10.12 9.91
C ARG A 29 2.57 -11.30 9.61
N GLN A 30 2.20 -12.49 10.03
CA GLN A 30 2.94 -13.70 9.66
C GLN A 30 2.43 -14.18 8.31
N LEU A 31 3.27 -14.05 7.28
CA LEU A 31 2.92 -14.40 5.91
C LEU A 31 3.75 -15.56 5.38
N THR A 32 3.22 -16.25 4.39
CA THR A 32 3.89 -17.33 3.67
C THR A 32 4.27 -16.87 2.28
N VAL A 33 5.44 -17.30 1.80
CA VAL A 33 5.84 -17.10 0.40
C VAL A 33 4.97 -17.97 -0.49
N LYS A 34 4.21 -17.33 -1.39
CA LYS A 34 3.41 -18.00 -2.42
C LYS A 34 4.21 -18.28 -3.67
N THR A 35 4.93 -17.28 -4.18
CA THR A 35 5.79 -17.42 -5.37
C THR A 35 7.05 -16.59 -5.23
N VAL A 36 8.12 -17.06 -5.90
CA VAL A 36 9.38 -16.33 -6.07
C VAL A 36 9.72 -16.36 -7.55
N GLN A 37 9.91 -15.19 -8.14
CA GLN A 37 10.23 -15.04 -9.55
C GLN A 37 11.44 -14.13 -9.73
N ARG A 38 12.48 -14.62 -10.41
CA ARG A 38 13.57 -13.79 -10.91
C ARG A 38 13.09 -13.04 -12.15
N VAL A 39 12.90 -11.72 -12.04
CA VAL A 39 12.41 -10.88 -13.15
C VAL A 39 13.57 -10.46 -14.05
N THR A 40 14.70 -10.11 -13.44
CA THR A 40 15.99 -9.83 -14.09
C THR A 40 17.11 -10.42 -13.22
N PRO A 41 18.39 -10.45 -13.64
CA PRO A 41 19.47 -11.01 -12.82
C PRO A 41 19.54 -10.44 -11.39
N HIS A 42 19.23 -9.15 -11.24
CA HIS A 42 19.32 -8.43 -9.96
C HIS A 42 17.96 -8.00 -9.38
N LEU A 43 16.84 -8.47 -9.95
CA LEU A 43 15.49 -8.19 -9.44
C LEU A 43 14.71 -9.48 -9.21
N ILE A 44 14.27 -9.68 -7.96
CA ILE A 44 13.40 -10.78 -7.55
C ILE A 44 12.05 -10.22 -7.12
N ARG A 45 10.97 -10.78 -7.66
CA ARG A 45 9.61 -10.57 -7.20
C ARG A 45 9.22 -11.72 -6.27
N VAL A 46 8.76 -11.38 -5.07
CA VAL A 46 8.22 -12.34 -4.10
C VAL A 46 6.75 -11.99 -3.86
N VAL A 47 5.86 -12.98 -3.98
CA VAL A 47 4.44 -12.83 -3.64
C VAL A 47 4.21 -13.50 -2.29
N LEU A 48 3.63 -12.75 -1.35
CA LEU A 48 3.27 -13.23 -0.01
C LEU A 48 1.76 -13.49 0.09
N THR A 49 1.36 -14.46 0.91
CA THR A 49 -0.04 -14.83 1.15
C THR A 49 -0.26 -15.26 2.61
N GLY A 50 -1.51 -15.48 3.00
CA GLY A 50 -1.90 -15.87 4.36
C GLY A 50 -3.04 -15.02 4.90
N ASP A 51 -3.77 -15.56 5.87
CA ASP A 51 -4.98 -14.93 6.44
C ASP A 51 -4.66 -13.62 7.18
N ASP A 52 -3.43 -13.50 7.68
CA ASP A 52 -2.90 -12.29 8.30
C ASP A 52 -2.76 -11.09 7.34
N LEU A 53 -3.00 -11.26 6.03
CA LEU A 53 -3.17 -10.14 5.10
C LEU A 53 -4.52 -9.41 5.25
N ALA A 54 -5.49 -9.97 5.99
CA ALA A 54 -6.77 -9.32 6.22
C ALA A 54 -6.57 -7.88 6.76
N GLY A 55 -7.18 -6.90 6.08
CA GLY A 55 -7.06 -5.49 6.41
C GLY A 55 -5.73 -4.83 6.02
N PHE A 56 -4.84 -5.49 5.26
CA PHE A 56 -3.68 -4.82 4.66
C PHE A 56 -4.11 -3.90 3.51
N THR A 57 -3.64 -2.65 3.52
CA THR A 57 -3.95 -1.63 2.49
C THR A 57 -2.68 -0.88 2.12
N SER A 58 -2.52 -0.55 0.83
CA SER A 58 -1.37 0.19 0.31
C SER A 58 -1.81 1.17 -0.79
N PRO A 59 -2.51 2.27 -0.46
CA PRO A 59 -3.03 3.22 -1.44
C PRO A 59 -1.97 4.15 -2.07
N GLY A 60 -0.82 4.33 -1.43
CA GLY A 60 0.29 5.17 -1.89
C GLY A 60 1.29 4.38 -2.74
N PHE A 61 1.90 5.05 -3.72
CA PHE A 61 2.95 4.45 -4.55
C PHE A 61 4.28 4.27 -3.81
N ASP A 62 4.47 4.99 -2.71
CA ASP A 62 5.64 5.00 -1.83
C ASP A 62 5.39 4.27 -0.49
N ASP A 63 4.23 3.62 -0.36
CA ASP A 63 3.93 2.76 0.76
C ASP A 63 4.94 1.61 0.83
N HIS A 64 5.39 1.32 2.04
CA HIS A 64 6.39 0.29 2.29
C HIS A 64 6.10 -0.45 3.59
N ALA A 65 6.51 -1.71 3.63
CA ALA A 65 6.44 -2.55 4.82
C ALA A 65 7.84 -2.88 5.33
N LYS A 66 7.96 -3.12 6.64
CA LYS A 66 9.19 -3.67 7.23
C LYS A 66 9.10 -5.19 7.21
N ILE A 67 10.12 -5.83 6.64
CA ILE A 67 10.23 -7.28 6.60
C ILE A 67 11.24 -7.72 7.66
N PHE A 68 10.84 -8.69 8.47
CA PHE A 68 11.69 -9.28 9.51
C PHE A 68 12.10 -10.67 9.05
N PHE A 69 13.41 -10.91 9.03
CA PHE A 69 13.97 -12.22 8.69
C PHE A 69 14.47 -12.89 9.97
N PRO A 70 14.28 -14.21 10.12
CA PRO A 70 14.88 -14.94 11.21
C PRO A 70 16.40 -14.95 11.08
N GLU A 71 17.10 -15.10 12.18
CA GLU A 71 18.53 -15.35 12.18
C GLU A 71 18.84 -16.64 11.40
N ALA A 72 19.79 -16.59 10.47
CA ALA A 72 20.08 -17.72 9.59
C ALA A 72 20.55 -18.99 10.32
N ALA A 73 21.28 -18.85 11.43
CA ALA A 73 21.83 -19.99 12.17
C ALA A 73 20.83 -20.60 13.16
N THR A 74 20.05 -19.78 13.86
CA THR A 74 19.16 -20.24 14.95
C THR A 74 17.69 -20.29 14.57
N GLY A 75 17.29 -19.64 13.47
CA GLY A 75 15.89 -19.46 13.10
C GLY A 75 15.13 -18.47 14.00
N LYS A 76 15.79 -17.83 14.98
CA LYS A 76 15.13 -16.90 15.90
C LYS A 76 14.70 -15.62 15.18
N LEU A 77 13.43 -15.26 15.30
CA LEU A 77 12.90 -13.99 14.81
C LEU A 77 12.94 -12.94 15.93
N THR A 78 13.73 -11.89 15.75
CA THR A 78 13.78 -10.75 16.68
C THR A 78 12.85 -9.65 16.18
N LEU A 79 11.85 -9.30 16.99
CA LEU A 79 10.88 -8.23 16.68
C LEU A 79 11.19 -6.97 17.53
N PRO A 80 10.84 -5.78 17.03
CA PRO A 80 10.88 -4.55 17.82
C PRO A 80 9.96 -4.66 19.05
N THR A 81 10.44 -4.20 20.20
CA THR A 81 9.69 -4.04 21.47
C THR A 81 9.16 -2.64 21.64
#